data_AF-A0AAW2RKE2-F1
#
_entry.id   AF-A0AAW2RKE2-F1
#
_cell.length_a   1.000
_cell.length_b   1.000
_cell.length_c   1.000
_cell.angle_alpha   90.00
_cell.angle_beta   90.00
_cell.angle_gamma   90.00
#
_symmetry.space_group_name_H-M   'P 1'
#
loop_
_entity.id
_entity.type
_entity.pdbx_description
1 polymer ?
#
loop_
_entity_poly.entity_id
_entity_poly.type
_entity_poly.pdbx_seq_one_letter_code
_entity_poly.pdbx_strand_id
1 'polypeptide(L)'
;MTLKIWLQAILLICGVFFNASGAFVGINIGTDVSNLPSAVDIVGILKAQQITHVRLFDADAHMLNALSNTGIEVMVSVTNEEVLGIGELPSTAAAWVNKNVAAYVPSTNITAIAVGSEVLTSIPHAAPILVPAMNNLYKALLASNLNYQVKISTPHSMDIIPRPFPPSTATFNATFNSTIFQILQFLKNTKSYYMLNAYPYYEYVQSNGIFPLEYALFKPLPSVKQIVDPNTLFHYNSMFDALVDAAYNSIAALNFSGIPIVVTETGWPSFGGSKEPDATAENAETYNSNLMRRVSNDSGPPSQPTIPINTYIYELFNEDKRPGPVSERNWGVLFTNGTAVYDVSLSDSDSLGANSSTAFCIARPGADESSLRDGLNWACGPGQANCAPIQKGQPCYSPNTVQNHASYAYNDYYQKMRSSGGTCDFSGTATLTTADPSYGSCRFIGSGNSSMGGLFPPAALGPIGPSSGSSTTVVLCFGRIVAVVALLVLLDLNLRNIL
;
A
#
# COMPACT_ATOMS: atom_id res chain seq x y z
N MET A 1 0.16 -15.27 50.40
CA MET A 1 -0.29 -16.12 49.27
C MET A 1 -1.19 -15.38 48.29
N THR A 2 -1.95 -14.38 48.73
CA THR A 2 -2.79 -13.48 47.90
C THR A 2 -2.01 -12.60 46.92
N LEU A 3 -0.74 -12.26 47.21
CA LEU A 3 0.10 -11.51 46.27
C LEU A 3 0.41 -12.30 44.97
N LYS A 4 0.42 -13.63 45.00
CA LYS A 4 0.54 -14.47 43.80
C LYS A 4 -0.69 -14.35 42.89
N ILE A 5 -1.87 -14.14 43.48
CA ILE A 5 -3.13 -13.89 42.76
C ILE A 5 -3.08 -12.49 42.10
N TRP A 6 -2.46 -11.51 42.75
CA TRP A 6 -2.17 -10.21 42.14
C TRP A 6 -1.11 -10.28 41.03
N LEU A 7 -0.09 -11.13 41.16
CA LEU A 7 0.84 -11.41 40.04
C LEU A 7 0.14 -12.10 38.86
N GLN A 8 -0.85 -12.95 39.11
CA GLN A 8 -1.70 -13.52 38.04
C GLN A 8 -2.63 -12.46 37.42
N ALA A 9 -3.12 -11.50 38.21
CA ALA A 9 -3.81 -10.32 37.69
C ALA A 9 -2.87 -9.41 36.88
N ILE A 10 -1.58 -9.32 37.21
CA ILE A 10 -0.56 -8.60 36.42
C ILE A 10 -0.17 -9.38 35.16
N LEU A 11 -0.23 -10.71 35.17
CA LEU A 11 -0.18 -11.52 33.95
C LEU A 11 -1.43 -11.33 33.08
N LEU A 12 -2.59 -11.03 33.68
CA LEU A 12 -3.78 -10.55 32.98
C LEU A 12 -3.59 -9.12 32.42
N ILE A 13 -2.74 -8.30 33.06
CA ILE A 13 -2.26 -7.00 32.54
C ILE A 13 -1.28 -7.19 31.37
N CYS A 14 -0.65 -8.37 31.21
CA CYS A 14 0.03 -8.78 29.97
C CYS A 14 -0.92 -9.39 28.91
N GLY A 15 -2.22 -9.56 29.23
CA GLY A 15 -3.20 -10.26 28.39
C GLY A 15 -3.86 -9.40 27.31
N VAL A 16 -3.65 -8.09 27.30
CA VAL A 16 -3.98 -7.26 26.13
C VAL A 16 -2.88 -6.23 26.03
N PHE A 17 -1.71 -6.65 25.52
CA PHE A 17 -0.92 -5.74 24.71
C PHE A 17 -1.91 -5.04 23.81
N PHE A 18 -2.06 -3.72 23.97
CA PHE A 18 -2.62 -2.93 22.89
C PHE A 18 -1.71 -3.27 21.70
N ASN A 19 -2.16 -4.16 20.83
CA ASN A 19 -1.76 -4.15 19.46
C ASN A 19 -2.27 -2.80 18.97
N ALA A 20 -1.48 -1.75 19.19
CA ALA A 20 -1.45 -0.66 18.26
C ALA A 20 -0.96 -1.32 16.97
N SER A 21 -1.91 -1.87 16.21
CA SER A 21 -1.68 -2.13 14.80
C SER A 21 -1.34 -0.76 14.24
N GLY A 22 -0.08 -0.59 13.83
CA GLY A 22 0.25 0.53 12.96
C GLY A 22 -0.59 0.47 11.69
N ALA A 23 -0.48 1.50 10.87
CA ALA A 23 -1.07 1.52 9.55
C ALA A 23 -0.74 0.24 8.79
N PHE A 24 -1.70 -0.26 8.01
CA PHE A 24 -1.49 -1.44 7.18
C PHE A 24 -1.72 -1.14 5.71
N VAL A 25 -1.06 -1.93 4.87
CA VAL A 25 -1.36 -2.05 3.44
C VAL A 25 -2.02 -3.40 3.19
N GLY A 26 -3.28 -3.37 2.77
CA GLY A 26 -4.03 -4.51 2.29
C GLY A 26 -4.10 -4.58 0.78
N ILE A 27 -4.78 -5.59 0.26
CA ILE A 27 -5.00 -5.74 -1.19
C ILE A 27 -6.44 -6.10 -1.53
N ASN A 28 -6.92 -5.58 -2.65
CA ASN A 28 -8.20 -5.96 -3.24
C ASN A 28 -8.06 -7.24 -4.07
N ILE A 29 -9.03 -8.14 -3.96
CA ILE A 29 -9.12 -9.36 -4.76
C ILE A 29 -10.33 -9.23 -5.70
N GLY A 30 -10.08 -8.75 -6.91
CA GLY A 30 -11.06 -8.69 -7.99
C GLY A 30 -11.44 -10.06 -8.54
N THR A 31 -12.58 -10.12 -9.22
CA THR A 31 -13.19 -11.34 -9.75
C THR A 31 -13.50 -11.27 -11.25
N ASP A 32 -13.27 -10.13 -11.91
CA ASP A 32 -13.47 -9.92 -13.35
C ASP A 32 -12.30 -10.52 -14.17
N VAL A 33 -11.99 -11.79 -13.88
CA VAL A 33 -10.86 -12.54 -14.43
C VAL A 33 -11.38 -13.80 -15.17
N SER A 34 -10.82 -14.13 -16.33
CA SER A 34 -11.18 -15.33 -17.10
C SER A 34 -10.66 -16.63 -16.49
N ASN A 35 -9.42 -16.62 -16.00
CA ASN A 35 -8.75 -17.79 -15.44
C ASN A 35 -8.24 -17.47 -14.02
N LEU A 36 -9.16 -17.26 -13.09
CA LEU A 36 -8.82 -16.97 -11.70
C LEU A 36 -8.21 -18.22 -11.03
N PRO A 37 -7.10 -18.09 -10.28
CA PRO A 37 -6.55 -19.19 -9.48
C PRO A 37 -7.54 -19.71 -8.44
N SER A 38 -7.32 -20.92 -7.93
CA SER A 38 -8.18 -21.44 -6.87
C SER A 38 -8.04 -20.60 -5.59
N ALA A 39 -9.09 -20.55 -4.77
CA ALA A 39 -9.06 -19.81 -3.50
C ALA A 39 -7.87 -20.20 -2.59
N VAL A 40 -7.46 -21.48 -2.63
CA VAL A 40 -6.31 -21.99 -1.87
C VAL A 40 -5.00 -21.43 -2.42
N ASP A 41 -4.86 -21.37 -3.75
CA ASP A 41 -3.66 -20.81 -4.39
C ASP A 41 -3.55 -19.30 -4.14
N ILE A 42 -4.69 -18.58 -4.20
CA ILE A 42 -4.74 -17.15 -3.84
C ILE A 42 -4.27 -16.96 -2.40
N VAL A 43 -4.78 -17.73 -1.44
CA VAL A 43 -4.32 -17.66 -0.05
C VAL A 43 -2.84 -18.02 0.10
N GLY A 44 -2.34 -18.98 -0.68
CA GLY A 44 -0.92 -19.30 -0.76
C GLY A 44 -0.07 -18.10 -1.21
N ILE A 45 -0.52 -17.39 -2.24
CA ILE A 45 0.09 -16.16 -2.74
C ILE A 45 0.06 -15.06 -1.66
N LEU A 46 -1.09 -14.82 -1.04
CA LEU A 46 -1.24 -13.81 0.01
C LEU A 46 -0.24 -14.05 1.16
N LYS A 47 -0.10 -15.30 1.61
CA LYS A 47 0.86 -15.67 2.66
C LYS A 47 2.31 -15.53 2.20
N ALA A 48 2.63 -15.93 0.97
CA ALA A 48 3.98 -15.80 0.41
C ALA A 48 4.41 -14.33 0.32
N GLN A 49 3.47 -13.44 0.01
CA GLN A 49 3.67 -11.99 -0.05
C GLN A 49 3.48 -11.28 1.30
N GLN A 50 3.24 -12.03 2.39
CA GLN A 50 3.01 -11.50 3.74
C GLN A 50 1.85 -10.50 3.84
N ILE A 51 0.86 -10.63 2.97
CA ILE A 51 -0.33 -9.78 2.98
C ILE A 51 -1.23 -10.19 4.15
N THR A 52 -1.56 -9.21 5.00
CA THR A 52 -2.32 -9.43 6.23
C THR A 52 -3.75 -8.93 6.15
N HIS A 53 -4.10 -8.10 5.16
CA HIS A 53 -5.43 -7.51 5.00
C HIS A 53 -5.91 -7.67 3.56
N VAL A 54 -7.14 -8.16 3.39
CA VAL A 54 -7.75 -8.31 2.07
C VAL A 54 -9.16 -7.74 2.03
N ARG A 55 -9.53 -7.19 0.87
CA ARG A 55 -10.91 -6.85 0.56
C ARG A 55 -11.41 -7.76 -0.57
N LEU A 56 -12.56 -8.37 -0.32
CA LEU A 56 -13.33 -9.14 -1.29
C LEU A 56 -14.50 -8.29 -1.78
N PHE A 57 -14.78 -8.30 -3.09
CA PHE A 57 -15.91 -7.57 -3.69
C PHE A 57 -17.27 -8.28 -3.55
N ASP A 58 -17.26 -9.49 -2.99
CA ASP A 58 -18.45 -10.26 -2.63
C ASP A 58 -18.21 -11.03 -1.31
N ALA A 59 -19.10 -11.98 -1.03
CA ALA A 59 -18.99 -12.93 0.06
C ALA A 59 -18.81 -14.37 -0.44
N ASP A 60 -17.92 -14.59 -1.40
CA ASP A 60 -17.65 -15.93 -1.95
C ASP A 60 -17.26 -16.94 -0.86
N ALA A 61 -18.02 -18.03 -0.80
CA ALA A 61 -17.85 -19.05 0.23
C ALA A 61 -16.52 -19.81 0.07
N HIS A 62 -16.00 -19.97 -1.16
CA HIS A 62 -14.74 -20.68 -1.37
C HIS A 62 -13.55 -19.87 -0.85
N MET A 63 -13.51 -18.57 -1.14
CA MET A 63 -12.52 -17.63 -0.60
C MET A 63 -12.60 -17.52 0.91
N LEU A 64 -13.79 -17.34 1.50
CA LEU A 64 -13.96 -17.27 2.95
C LEU A 64 -13.49 -18.56 3.64
N ASN A 65 -13.83 -19.73 3.11
CA ASN A 65 -13.32 -21.00 3.66
C ASN A 65 -11.80 -21.13 3.52
N ALA A 66 -11.21 -20.71 2.40
CA ALA A 66 -9.76 -20.76 2.20
C ALA A 66 -9.00 -19.81 3.15
N LEU A 67 -9.61 -18.68 3.53
CA LEU A 67 -9.07 -17.69 4.47
C LEU A 67 -9.18 -18.14 5.95
N SER A 68 -9.86 -19.25 6.22
CA SER A 68 -10.02 -19.79 7.56
C SER A 68 -8.67 -20.14 8.21
N ASN A 69 -8.48 -19.71 9.45
CA ASN A 69 -7.28 -19.90 10.28
C ASN A 69 -5.98 -19.37 9.65
N THR A 70 -6.08 -18.43 8.71
CA THR A 70 -4.90 -17.80 8.09
C THR A 70 -4.35 -16.63 8.91
N GLY A 71 -5.20 -16.00 9.73
CA GLY A 71 -4.88 -14.75 10.43
C GLY A 71 -5.06 -13.49 9.58
N ILE A 72 -5.31 -13.63 8.28
CA ILE A 72 -5.56 -12.51 7.36
C ILE A 72 -6.90 -11.85 7.73
N GLU A 73 -6.90 -10.54 7.91
CA GLU A 73 -8.11 -9.75 8.11
C GLU A 73 -8.89 -9.57 6.80
N VAL A 74 -10.20 -9.77 6.87
CA VAL A 74 -11.06 -9.77 5.68
C VAL A 74 -12.12 -8.68 5.79
N MET A 75 -12.14 -7.80 4.80
CA MET A 75 -13.29 -6.95 4.47
C MET A 75 -14.12 -7.66 3.40
N VAL A 76 -15.35 -8.05 3.74
CA VAL A 76 -16.31 -8.61 2.79
C VAL A 76 -17.21 -7.52 2.24
N SER A 77 -17.64 -7.62 0.98
CA SER A 77 -18.54 -6.63 0.40
C SER A 77 -19.93 -7.21 0.16
N VAL A 78 -20.95 -6.40 0.45
CA VAL A 78 -22.31 -6.59 -0.06
C VAL A 78 -22.28 -6.08 -1.50
N THR A 79 -22.71 -6.89 -2.47
CA THR A 79 -22.68 -6.43 -3.87
C THR A 79 -23.74 -5.35 -4.10
N ASN A 80 -23.56 -4.53 -5.13
CA ASN A 80 -24.48 -3.44 -5.45
C ASN A 80 -25.92 -3.94 -5.71
N GLU A 81 -26.06 -5.16 -6.25
CA GLU A 81 -27.35 -5.82 -6.52
C GLU A 81 -28.07 -6.25 -5.23
N GLU A 82 -27.32 -6.56 -4.16
CA GLU A 82 -27.86 -7.00 -2.88
C GLU A 82 -28.32 -5.82 -1.99
N VAL A 83 -27.78 -4.61 -2.21
CA VAL A 83 -28.03 -3.43 -1.37
C VAL A 83 -29.53 -3.14 -1.23
N LEU A 84 -30.30 -3.22 -2.32
CA LEU A 84 -31.73 -2.94 -2.31
C LEU A 84 -32.48 -3.91 -1.39
N GLY A 85 -32.30 -5.22 -1.58
CA GLY A 85 -33.00 -6.24 -0.80
C GLY A 85 -32.64 -6.22 0.69
N ILE A 86 -31.38 -5.93 1.00
CA ILE A 86 -30.89 -5.79 2.38
C ILE A 86 -31.46 -4.54 3.06
N GLY A 87 -31.58 -3.44 2.32
CA GLY A 87 -32.10 -2.19 2.88
C GLY A 87 -33.62 -2.16 3.03
N GLU A 88 -34.36 -2.86 2.17
CA GLU A 88 -35.83 -2.96 2.26
C GLU A 88 -36.30 -3.89 3.39
N LEU A 89 -35.63 -5.03 3.58
CA LEU A 89 -36.08 -6.09 4.48
C LEU A 89 -35.02 -6.43 5.54
N PRO A 90 -35.28 -6.14 6.83
CA PRO A 90 -34.37 -6.50 7.92
C PRO A 90 -34.08 -8.00 8.02
N SER A 91 -35.03 -8.86 7.63
CA SER A 91 -34.84 -10.31 7.58
C SER A 91 -33.82 -10.72 6.53
N THR A 92 -33.75 -10.03 5.39
CA THR A 92 -32.74 -10.27 4.35
C THR A 92 -31.35 -9.92 4.87
N ALA A 93 -31.21 -8.78 5.55
CA ALA A 93 -29.94 -8.41 6.19
C ALA A 93 -29.49 -9.42 7.25
N ALA A 94 -30.42 -9.90 8.09
CA ALA A 94 -30.13 -10.92 9.08
C ALA A 94 -29.69 -12.25 8.45
N ALA A 95 -30.37 -12.69 7.39
CA ALA A 95 -29.99 -13.88 6.63
C ALA A 95 -28.61 -13.72 5.99
N TRP A 96 -28.32 -12.55 5.40
CA TRP A 96 -27.02 -12.24 4.80
C TRP A 96 -25.90 -12.32 5.84
N VAL A 97 -26.04 -11.66 7.00
CA VAL A 97 -25.03 -11.70 8.08
C VAL A 97 -24.83 -13.12 8.61
N ASN A 98 -25.91 -13.87 8.83
CA ASN A 98 -25.81 -15.24 9.31
C ASN A 98 -25.06 -16.14 8.33
N LYS A 99 -25.37 -16.03 7.03
CA LYS A 99 -24.78 -16.84 5.97
C LYS A 99 -23.33 -16.47 5.68
N ASN A 100 -23.02 -15.18 5.62
CA ASN A 100 -21.78 -14.68 5.02
C ASN A 100 -20.75 -14.20 6.06
N VAL A 101 -21.16 -13.99 7.32
CA VAL A 101 -20.27 -13.49 8.37
C VAL A 101 -20.27 -14.42 9.57
N ALA A 102 -21.42 -14.63 10.22
CA ALA A 102 -21.51 -15.41 11.46
C ALA A 102 -21.14 -16.88 11.25
N ALA A 103 -21.37 -17.45 10.07
CA ALA A 103 -20.98 -18.81 9.73
C ALA A 103 -19.45 -19.02 9.67
N TYR A 104 -18.67 -17.96 9.43
CA TYR A 104 -17.22 -18.05 9.21
C TYR A 104 -16.39 -17.55 10.40
N VAL A 105 -16.92 -16.60 11.18
CA VAL A 105 -16.28 -16.09 12.40
C VAL A 105 -16.42 -17.13 13.53
N PRO A 106 -15.36 -17.42 14.32
CA PRO A 106 -14.05 -16.75 14.36
C PRO A 106 -12.97 -17.38 13.47
N SER A 107 -13.30 -18.45 12.73
CA SER A 107 -12.29 -19.16 11.93
C SER A 107 -11.68 -18.27 10.84
N THR A 108 -12.50 -17.44 10.19
CA THR A 108 -12.05 -16.41 9.26
C THR A 108 -12.15 -15.06 9.96
N ASN A 109 -11.07 -14.28 9.95
CA ASN A 109 -11.01 -13.01 10.67
C ASN A 109 -11.69 -11.88 9.87
N ILE A 110 -13.01 -11.91 9.80
CA ILE A 110 -13.80 -10.85 9.16
C ILE A 110 -13.83 -9.64 10.10
N THR A 111 -13.34 -8.48 9.64
CA THR A 111 -13.25 -7.25 10.45
C THR A 111 -14.13 -6.13 9.91
N ALA A 112 -14.62 -6.24 8.67
CA ALA A 112 -15.47 -5.22 8.07
C ALA A 112 -16.44 -5.76 7.01
N ILE A 113 -17.55 -5.04 6.85
CA ILE A 113 -18.51 -5.16 5.76
C ILE A 113 -18.53 -3.83 4.99
N ALA A 114 -18.16 -3.87 3.72
CA ALA A 114 -18.35 -2.79 2.76
C ALA A 114 -19.73 -2.92 2.11
N VAL A 115 -20.64 -1.99 2.37
CA VAL A 115 -22.02 -2.04 1.87
C VAL A 115 -22.07 -1.41 0.48
N GLY A 116 -22.10 -2.23 -0.56
CA GLY A 116 -21.95 -1.81 -1.95
C GLY A 116 -20.52 -1.36 -2.28
N SER A 117 -20.33 -0.89 -3.51
CA SER A 117 -19.13 -0.19 -3.96
C SER A 117 -19.55 1.00 -4.81
N GLU A 118 -19.17 2.21 -4.37
CA GLU A 118 -19.46 3.47 -5.06
C GLU A 118 -20.95 3.67 -5.42
N VAL A 119 -21.86 3.22 -4.56
CA VAL A 119 -23.31 3.18 -4.83
C VAL A 119 -23.87 4.54 -5.26
N LEU A 120 -23.40 5.63 -4.65
CA LEU A 120 -23.91 6.98 -4.92
C LEU A 120 -23.60 7.47 -6.34
N THR A 121 -22.51 7.01 -6.94
CA THR A 121 -22.08 7.41 -8.30
C THR A 121 -22.46 6.36 -9.34
N SER A 122 -22.35 5.07 -9.00
CA SER A 122 -22.69 3.95 -9.90
C SER A 122 -24.19 3.69 -10.02
N ILE A 123 -24.93 3.78 -8.91
CA ILE A 123 -26.38 3.51 -8.85
C ILE A 123 -27.08 4.61 -8.02
N PRO A 124 -27.10 5.88 -8.47
CA PRO A 124 -27.55 7.00 -7.65
C PRO A 124 -28.99 6.87 -7.12
N HIS A 125 -29.85 6.12 -7.82
CA HIS A 125 -31.23 5.87 -7.39
C HIS A 125 -31.33 4.96 -6.15
N ALA A 126 -30.29 4.20 -5.81
CA ALA A 126 -30.20 3.41 -4.60
C ALA A 126 -29.73 4.23 -3.37
N ALA A 127 -29.37 5.51 -3.54
CA ALA A 127 -28.92 6.36 -2.43
C ALA A 127 -29.88 6.39 -1.22
N PRO A 128 -31.23 6.42 -1.37
CA PRO A 128 -32.15 6.41 -0.23
C PRO A 128 -32.15 5.11 0.57
N ILE A 129 -31.77 3.98 -0.05
CA ILE A 129 -31.82 2.65 0.58
C ILE A 129 -30.48 2.23 1.22
N LEU A 130 -29.39 2.93 0.88
CA LEU A 130 -28.04 2.61 1.37
C LEU A 130 -27.91 2.69 2.90
N VAL A 131 -28.35 3.80 3.51
CA VAL A 131 -28.32 3.96 4.98
C VAL A 131 -29.23 2.96 5.69
N PRO A 132 -30.47 2.69 5.23
CA PRO A 132 -31.28 1.58 5.72
C PRO A 132 -30.55 0.22 5.66
N ALA A 133 -29.86 -0.10 4.56
CA ALA A 133 -29.09 -1.33 4.43
C ALA A 133 -27.98 -1.44 5.50
N MET A 134 -27.18 -0.37 5.68
CA MET A 134 -26.16 -0.30 6.71
C MET A 134 -26.75 -0.51 8.13
N ASN A 135 -27.89 0.13 8.42
CA ASN A 135 -28.57 -0.02 9.71
C ASN A 135 -29.11 -1.45 9.94
N ASN A 136 -29.69 -2.07 8.91
CA ASN A 136 -30.22 -3.43 9.01
C ASN A 136 -29.09 -4.44 9.24
N LEU A 137 -27.97 -4.32 8.53
CA LEU A 137 -26.78 -5.14 8.74
C LEU A 137 -26.19 -4.93 10.16
N TYR A 138 -26.14 -3.68 10.65
CA TYR A 138 -25.66 -3.40 12.00
C TYR A 138 -26.52 -4.03 13.09
N LYS A 139 -27.85 -3.98 12.92
CA LYS A 139 -28.79 -4.67 13.83
C LYS A 139 -28.59 -6.19 13.81
N ALA A 140 -28.32 -6.77 12.63
CA ALA A 140 -28.03 -8.20 12.51
C ALA A 140 -26.69 -8.59 13.17
N LEU A 141 -25.65 -7.75 13.04
CA LEU A 141 -24.38 -7.95 13.76
C LEU A 141 -24.56 -7.83 15.27
N LEU A 142 -25.37 -6.87 15.75
CA LEU A 142 -25.72 -6.75 17.17
C LEU A 142 -26.42 -8.00 17.69
N ALA A 143 -27.41 -8.51 16.95
CA ALA A 143 -28.13 -9.74 17.31
C ALA A 143 -27.20 -10.98 17.37
N SER A 144 -26.11 -10.95 16.60
CA SER A 144 -25.09 -12.01 16.56
C SER A 144 -23.91 -11.76 17.51
N ASN A 145 -23.91 -10.67 18.28
CA ASN A 145 -22.79 -10.19 19.11
C ASN A 145 -21.47 -9.94 18.35
N LEU A 146 -21.53 -9.65 17.05
CA LEU A 146 -20.38 -9.41 16.18
C LEU A 146 -20.06 -7.93 15.98
N ASN A 147 -20.90 -7.02 16.45
CA ASN A 147 -20.78 -5.56 16.24
C ASN A 147 -19.50 -4.94 16.83
N TYR A 148 -18.85 -5.60 17.78
CA TYR A 148 -17.59 -5.13 18.35
C TYR A 148 -16.40 -5.43 17.44
N GLN A 149 -16.43 -6.58 16.75
CA GLN A 149 -15.37 -7.06 15.86
C GLN A 149 -15.57 -6.54 14.42
N VAL A 150 -16.78 -6.64 13.88
CA VAL A 150 -17.08 -6.35 12.49
C VAL A 150 -17.64 -4.93 12.35
N LYS A 151 -16.95 -4.07 11.60
CA LYS A 151 -17.39 -2.70 11.28
C LYS A 151 -18.21 -2.65 9.99
N ILE A 152 -19.12 -1.70 9.90
CA ILE A 152 -19.92 -1.47 8.68
C ILE A 152 -19.57 -0.09 8.14
N SER A 153 -19.28 -0.01 6.86
CA SER A 153 -19.15 1.25 6.12
C SER A 153 -19.55 1.03 4.66
N THR A 154 -19.32 2.02 3.81
CA THR A 154 -19.64 1.95 2.37
C THR A 154 -18.54 2.69 1.59
N PRO A 155 -17.87 2.03 0.62
CA PRO A 155 -16.85 2.64 -0.23
C PRO A 155 -17.43 3.74 -1.13
N HIS A 156 -16.71 4.87 -1.19
CA HIS A 156 -17.09 6.02 -1.98
C HIS A 156 -16.00 6.40 -2.99
N SER A 157 -16.41 6.65 -4.24
CA SER A 157 -15.56 7.25 -5.28
C SER A 157 -15.13 8.67 -4.92
N MET A 158 -13.99 9.13 -5.41
CA MET A 158 -13.61 10.55 -5.36
C MET A 158 -14.61 11.46 -6.11
N ASP A 159 -15.38 10.94 -7.06
CA ASP A 159 -16.34 11.71 -7.87
C ASP A 159 -17.46 12.39 -7.05
N ILE A 160 -17.71 11.95 -5.82
CA ILE A 160 -18.65 12.63 -4.92
C ILE A 160 -18.07 13.94 -4.34
N ILE A 161 -16.78 14.20 -4.52
CA ILE A 161 -16.08 15.44 -4.15
C ILE A 161 -15.70 16.15 -5.45
N PRO A 162 -16.58 16.98 -6.05
CA PRO A 162 -16.39 17.52 -7.40
C PRO A 162 -15.22 18.49 -7.54
N ARG A 163 -14.69 19.01 -6.43
CA ARG A 163 -13.52 19.90 -6.39
C ARG A 163 -12.64 19.52 -5.20
N PRO A 164 -11.74 18.53 -5.36
CA PRO A 164 -10.85 18.10 -4.29
C PRO A 164 -9.67 19.05 -4.07
N PHE A 165 -9.40 19.98 -4.99
CA PHE A 165 -8.28 20.93 -4.90
C PHE A 165 -8.75 22.41 -4.88
N PRO A 166 -8.19 23.26 -4.00
CA PRO A 166 -7.33 22.89 -2.88
C PRO A 166 -8.11 22.12 -1.78
N PRO A 167 -7.48 21.14 -1.10
CA PRO A 167 -8.17 20.25 -0.15
C PRO A 167 -8.97 20.96 0.93
N SER A 168 -8.50 22.09 1.44
CA SER A 168 -9.20 22.85 2.49
C SER A 168 -10.58 23.39 2.07
N THR A 169 -10.87 23.44 0.78
CA THR A 169 -12.14 23.92 0.22
C THR A 169 -13.04 22.79 -0.27
N ALA A 170 -12.56 21.55 -0.19
CA ALA A 170 -13.28 20.39 -0.68
C ALA A 170 -14.58 20.20 0.10
N THR A 171 -15.64 19.89 -0.65
CA THR A 171 -16.97 19.62 -0.12
C THR A 171 -17.61 18.51 -0.93
N PHE A 172 -18.47 17.71 -0.29
CA PHE A 172 -19.27 16.74 -1.00
C PHE A 172 -20.23 17.43 -1.98
N ASN A 173 -20.56 16.71 -3.04
CA ASN A 173 -21.58 17.11 -3.99
C ASN A 173 -22.92 17.28 -3.27
N ALA A 174 -23.50 18.47 -3.39
CA ALA A 174 -24.73 18.86 -2.71
C ALA A 174 -25.91 17.90 -2.97
N THR A 175 -25.95 17.25 -4.14
CA THR A 175 -26.96 16.24 -4.50
C THR A 175 -27.01 15.09 -3.49
N PHE A 176 -25.87 14.70 -2.92
CA PHE A 176 -25.78 13.56 -1.99
C PHE A 176 -25.70 13.98 -0.52
N ASN A 177 -25.75 15.27 -0.20
CA ASN A 177 -25.53 15.77 1.17
C ASN A 177 -26.44 15.11 2.20
N SER A 178 -27.72 14.88 1.88
CA SER A 178 -28.65 14.24 2.82
C SER A 178 -28.23 12.80 3.16
N THR A 179 -27.92 12.00 2.13
CA THR A 179 -27.48 10.61 2.31
C THR A 179 -26.11 10.55 2.99
N ILE A 180 -25.13 11.34 2.55
CA ILE A 180 -23.79 11.38 3.17
C ILE A 180 -23.89 11.83 4.62
N PHE A 181 -24.70 12.84 4.96
CA PHE A 181 -24.89 13.25 6.35
C PHE A 181 -25.38 12.08 7.22
N GLN A 182 -26.34 11.30 6.73
CA GLN A 182 -26.85 10.13 7.44
C GLN A 182 -25.80 9.00 7.54
N ILE A 183 -24.98 8.80 6.51
CA ILE A 183 -23.83 7.87 6.54
C ILE A 183 -22.85 8.31 7.63
N LEU A 184 -22.40 9.56 7.63
CA LEU A 184 -21.46 10.08 8.62
C LEU A 184 -22.01 10.01 10.05
N GLN A 185 -23.32 10.26 10.22
CA GLN A 185 -24.00 10.07 11.49
C GLN A 185 -23.98 8.60 11.94
N PHE A 186 -24.27 7.67 11.03
CA PHE A 186 -24.18 6.24 11.30
C PHE A 186 -22.75 5.82 11.69
N LEU A 187 -21.73 6.24 10.93
CA LEU A 187 -20.34 5.90 11.19
C LEU A 187 -19.87 6.41 12.56
N LYS A 188 -20.22 7.66 12.91
CA LYS A 188 -19.92 8.24 14.22
C LYS A 188 -20.59 7.49 15.36
N ASN A 189 -21.87 7.14 15.21
CA ASN A 189 -22.64 6.43 16.25
C ASN A 189 -22.16 4.99 16.46
N THR A 190 -21.69 4.33 15.41
CA THR A 190 -21.22 2.93 15.44
C THR A 190 -19.71 2.82 15.67
N LYS A 191 -18.99 3.95 15.78
CA LYS A 191 -17.52 4.02 15.87
C LYS A 191 -16.85 3.26 14.72
N SER A 192 -17.39 3.46 13.52
CA SER A 192 -16.85 2.96 12.26
C SER A 192 -16.00 4.05 11.58
N TYR A 193 -15.52 3.76 10.38
CA TYR A 193 -14.66 4.63 9.58
C TYR A 193 -15.27 4.88 8.21
N TYR A 194 -14.85 5.95 7.55
CA TYR A 194 -15.25 6.29 6.19
C TYR A 194 -14.38 5.52 5.20
N MET A 195 -14.99 4.87 4.20
CA MET A 195 -14.27 4.13 3.16
C MET A 195 -14.18 4.99 1.89
N LEU A 196 -12.96 5.19 1.41
CA LEU A 196 -12.67 6.05 0.25
C LEU A 196 -11.90 5.28 -0.82
N ASN A 197 -12.38 5.32 -2.06
CA ASN A 197 -11.64 4.89 -3.23
C ASN A 197 -10.91 6.11 -3.80
N ALA A 198 -9.59 6.17 -3.61
CA ALA A 198 -8.77 7.34 -3.94
C ALA A 198 -7.73 6.99 -5.00
N TYR A 199 -7.94 7.45 -6.22
CA TYR A 199 -7.09 7.14 -7.36
C TYR A 199 -6.38 8.40 -7.91
N PRO A 200 -5.17 8.73 -7.41
CA PRO A 200 -4.34 9.79 -7.97
C PRO A 200 -4.12 9.69 -9.49
N TYR A 201 -4.10 8.48 -10.05
CA TYR A 201 -4.00 8.28 -11.51
C TYR A 201 -5.10 9.01 -12.28
N TYR A 202 -6.38 8.85 -11.89
CA TYR A 202 -7.48 9.49 -12.61
C TYR A 202 -7.44 11.01 -12.46
N GLU A 203 -7.17 11.51 -11.25
CA GLU A 203 -7.02 12.94 -10.98
C GLU A 203 -5.86 13.57 -11.78
N TYR A 204 -4.73 12.87 -11.87
CA TYR A 204 -3.59 13.27 -12.69
C TYR A 204 -3.98 13.37 -14.17
N VAL A 205 -4.57 12.33 -14.74
CA VAL A 205 -4.98 12.29 -16.16
C VAL A 205 -6.01 13.37 -16.47
N GLN A 206 -7.01 13.55 -15.60
CA GLN A 206 -8.07 14.54 -15.79
C GLN A 206 -7.57 15.99 -15.61
N SER A 207 -6.53 16.20 -14.80
CA SER A 207 -5.95 17.53 -14.58
C SER A 207 -5.25 18.13 -15.80
N ASN A 208 -5.05 17.35 -16.88
CA ASN A 208 -4.55 17.81 -18.16
C ASN A 208 -3.24 18.65 -18.05
N GLY A 209 -2.29 18.15 -17.26
CA GLY A 209 -0.97 18.77 -17.07
C GLY A 209 -0.90 19.86 -15.99
N ILE A 210 -1.99 20.13 -15.26
CA ILE A 210 -1.95 21.01 -14.08
C ILE A 210 -1.07 20.39 -12.98
N PHE A 211 -1.25 19.09 -12.72
CA PHE A 211 -0.43 18.39 -11.74
C PHE A 211 0.72 17.62 -12.42
N PRO A 212 1.96 17.76 -11.93
CA PRO A 212 3.08 17.00 -12.45
C PRO A 212 2.96 15.52 -12.08
N LEU A 213 3.45 14.63 -12.95
CA LEU A 213 3.42 13.18 -12.73
C LEU A 213 4.12 12.80 -11.41
N GLU A 214 5.22 13.48 -11.10
CA GLU A 214 5.98 13.28 -9.87
C GLU A 214 5.13 13.45 -8.62
N TYR A 215 4.20 14.40 -8.60
CA TYR A 215 3.30 14.64 -7.47
C TYR A 215 2.31 13.49 -7.27
N ALA A 216 1.81 12.92 -8.37
CA ALA A 216 0.92 11.77 -8.33
C ALA A 216 1.66 10.48 -7.92
N LEU A 217 2.95 10.37 -8.23
CA LEU A 217 3.82 9.21 -7.93
C LEU A 217 4.60 9.33 -6.61
N PHE A 218 4.25 10.26 -5.72
CA PHE A 218 4.96 10.53 -4.45
C PHE A 218 6.45 10.90 -4.61
N LYS A 219 6.87 11.35 -5.79
CA LYS A 219 8.25 11.77 -6.04
C LYS A 219 8.46 13.20 -5.53
N PRO A 220 9.65 13.52 -4.98
CA PRO A 220 9.96 14.87 -4.52
C PRO A 220 9.79 15.92 -5.62
N LEU A 221 9.13 17.03 -5.28
CA LEU A 221 9.00 18.17 -6.17
C LEU A 221 10.09 19.22 -5.86
N PRO A 222 10.65 19.90 -6.88
CA PRO A 222 11.50 21.06 -6.67
C PRO A 222 10.77 22.13 -5.85
N SER A 223 11.50 22.93 -5.06
CA SER A 223 10.90 23.95 -4.17
C SER A 223 9.94 24.91 -4.87
N VAL A 224 10.18 25.22 -6.15
CA VAL A 224 9.32 26.12 -6.97
C VAL A 224 8.03 25.47 -7.48
N LYS A 225 7.90 24.14 -7.35
CA LYS A 225 6.72 23.36 -7.76
C LYS A 225 6.01 22.70 -6.57
N GLN A 226 6.35 23.07 -5.34
CA GLN A 226 5.67 22.53 -4.17
C GLN A 226 4.18 22.88 -4.21
N ILE A 227 3.34 21.89 -3.89
CA ILE A 227 1.90 22.06 -3.81
C ILE A 227 1.54 22.48 -2.40
N VAL A 228 1.07 23.72 -2.25
CA VAL A 228 0.68 24.31 -0.97
C VAL A 228 -0.78 24.70 -1.03
N ASP A 229 -1.55 24.28 -0.05
CA ASP A 229 -2.92 24.73 0.10
C ASP A 229 -2.94 26.19 0.60
N PRO A 230 -3.58 27.12 -0.13
CA PRO A 230 -3.47 28.55 0.14
C PRO A 230 -4.21 28.99 1.41
N ASN A 231 -5.13 28.18 1.94
CA ASN A 231 -5.91 28.56 3.13
C ASN A 231 -5.30 28.01 4.42
N THR A 232 -4.71 26.82 4.34
CA THR A 232 -4.13 26.12 5.50
C THR A 232 -2.61 26.21 5.57
N LEU A 233 -1.96 26.55 4.46
CA LEU A 233 -0.51 26.50 4.26
C LEU A 233 0.07 25.09 4.41
N PHE A 234 -0.76 24.06 4.32
CA PHE A 234 -0.28 22.68 4.31
C PHE A 234 0.44 22.38 3.01
N HIS A 235 1.62 21.79 3.14
CA HIS A 235 2.42 21.29 2.03
C HIS A 235 2.00 19.85 1.75
N TYR A 236 1.53 19.60 0.54
CA TYR A 236 1.19 18.27 0.07
C TYR A 236 2.33 17.74 -0.78
N ASN A 237 3.02 16.72 -0.25
CA ASN A 237 4.12 16.05 -0.94
C ASN A 237 3.63 14.92 -1.87
N SER A 238 2.35 14.56 -1.77
CA SER A 238 1.71 13.56 -2.62
C SER A 238 0.27 13.96 -2.94
N MET A 239 -0.18 13.62 -4.14
CA MET A 239 -1.58 13.79 -4.53
C MET A 239 -2.50 12.95 -3.64
N PHE A 240 -2.06 11.74 -3.26
CA PHE A 240 -2.79 10.86 -2.35
C PHE A 240 -3.16 11.55 -1.03
N ASP A 241 -2.19 12.19 -0.37
CA ASP A 241 -2.44 12.92 0.88
C ASP A 241 -3.47 14.04 0.70
N ALA A 242 -3.40 14.74 -0.44
CA ALA A 242 -4.34 15.81 -0.75
C ALA A 242 -5.76 15.30 -1.01
N LEU A 243 -5.93 14.15 -1.66
CA LEU A 243 -7.25 13.53 -1.86
C LEU A 243 -7.86 13.04 -0.55
N VAL A 244 -7.06 12.42 0.33
CA VAL A 244 -7.52 12.00 1.66
C VAL A 244 -7.88 13.22 2.51
N ASP A 245 -7.09 14.29 2.48
CA ASP A 245 -7.44 15.55 3.16
C ASP A 245 -8.67 16.23 2.55
N ALA A 246 -8.88 16.15 1.24
CA ALA A 246 -10.10 16.66 0.61
C ALA A 246 -11.35 15.94 1.16
N ALA A 247 -11.25 14.63 1.40
CA ALA A 247 -12.32 13.88 2.04
C ALA A 247 -12.51 14.28 3.52
N TYR A 248 -11.44 14.44 4.30
CA TYR A 248 -11.54 14.96 5.67
C TYR A 248 -12.19 16.34 5.75
N ASN A 249 -11.79 17.27 4.87
CA ASN A 249 -12.38 18.60 4.79
C ASN A 249 -13.85 18.56 4.36
N SER A 250 -14.21 17.65 3.44
CA SER A 250 -15.61 17.45 3.02
C SER A 250 -16.49 16.92 4.17
N ILE A 251 -15.95 16.03 5.01
CA ILE A 251 -16.61 15.54 6.24
C ILE A 251 -16.77 16.69 7.25
N ALA A 252 -15.71 17.50 7.44
CA ALA A 252 -15.73 18.66 8.33
C ALA A 252 -16.75 19.72 7.90
N ALA A 253 -16.93 19.93 6.60
CA ALA A 253 -17.93 20.85 6.05
C ALA A 253 -19.38 20.46 6.39
N LEU A 254 -19.64 19.18 6.70
CA LEU A 254 -20.93 18.69 7.22
C LEU A 254 -21.00 18.67 8.75
N ASN A 255 -20.04 19.32 9.43
CA ASN A 255 -19.91 19.39 10.90
C ASN A 255 -19.63 18.03 11.57
N PHE A 256 -18.96 17.11 10.87
CA PHE A 256 -18.45 15.88 11.44
C PHE A 256 -16.94 15.93 11.65
N SER A 257 -16.46 15.27 12.69
CA SER A 257 -15.04 15.15 13.00
C SER A 257 -14.78 13.84 13.74
N GLY A 258 -13.52 13.39 13.75
CA GLY A 258 -13.10 12.18 14.46
C GLY A 258 -13.57 10.86 13.82
N ILE A 259 -14.01 10.88 12.56
CA ILE A 259 -14.27 9.67 11.76
C ILE A 259 -12.99 9.38 10.98
N PRO A 260 -12.27 8.28 11.24
CA PRO A 260 -11.10 7.90 10.46
C PRO A 260 -11.47 7.58 9.01
N ILE A 261 -10.52 7.76 8.08
CA ILE A 261 -10.68 7.34 6.69
C ILE A 261 -9.81 6.10 6.46
N VAL A 262 -10.41 5.08 5.84
CA VAL A 262 -9.70 3.92 5.28
C VAL A 262 -9.78 4.04 3.76
N VAL A 263 -8.64 4.00 3.09
CA VAL A 263 -8.60 4.01 1.63
C VAL A 263 -8.84 2.58 1.15
N THR A 264 -10.02 2.30 0.63
CA THR A 264 -10.44 0.95 0.23
C THR A 264 -9.98 0.56 -1.16
N GLU A 265 -9.62 1.53 -1.99
CA GLU A 265 -9.01 1.29 -3.30
C GLU A 265 -8.07 2.43 -3.66
N THR A 266 -6.88 2.09 -4.13
CA THR A 266 -5.93 3.00 -4.75
C THR A 266 -4.89 2.21 -5.52
N GLY A 267 -4.36 2.74 -6.61
CA GLY A 267 -3.39 2.03 -7.43
C GLY A 267 -2.95 2.85 -8.63
N TRP A 268 -2.25 2.19 -9.55
CA TRP A 268 -1.85 2.77 -10.82
C TRP A 268 -1.77 1.67 -11.89
N PRO A 269 -2.35 1.86 -13.08
CA PRO A 269 -2.36 0.83 -14.12
C PRO A 269 -0.97 0.65 -14.74
N SER A 270 -0.58 -0.61 -14.94
CA SER A 270 0.71 -1.01 -15.50
C SER A 270 0.78 -0.99 -17.02
N PHE A 271 -0.37 -0.94 -17.70
CA PHE A 271 -0.43 -0.91 -19.15
C PHE A 271 -1.71 -0.23 -19.63
N GLY A 272 -1.56 0.82 -20.45
CA GLY A 272 -2.68 1.56 -21.04
C GLY A 272 -2.65 1.61 -22.56
N GLY A 273 -3.72 2.18 -23.12
CA GLY A 273 -3.83 2.40 -24.57
C GLY A 273 -3.00 3.60 -25.03
N SER A 274 -3.07 3.92 -26.33
CA SER A 274 -2.33 5.07 -26.90
C SER A 274 -2.70 6.44 -26.31
N LYS A 275 -3.80 6.53 -25.57
CA LYS A 275 -4.27 7.75 -24.87
C LYS A 275 -3.91 7.75 -23.37
N GLU A 276 -3.20 6.74 -22.91
CA GLU A 276 -2.88 6.51 -21.50
C GLU A 276 -1.36 6.27 -21.35
N PRO A 277 -0.51 7.22 -21.81
CA PRO A 277 0.93 7.00 -21.94
C PRO A 277 1.63 6.77 -20.60
N ASP A 278 1.05 7.25 -19.50
CA ASP A 278 1.61 7.14 -18.15
C ASP A 278 1.13 5.89 -17.40
N ALA A 279 0.24 5.08 -18.01
CA ALA A 279 -0.11 3.74 -17.53
C ALA A 279 0.98 2.75 -17.95
N THR A 280 2.06 2.71 -17.18
CA THR A 280 3.25 1.88 -17.44
C THR A 280 3.63 1.08 -16.20
N ALA A 281 4.29 -0.06 -16.40
CA ALA A 281 4.77 -0.89 -15.30
C ALA A 281 5.72 -0.12 -14.36
N GLU A 282 6.57 0.75 -14.90
CA GLU A 282 7.49 1.59 -14.10
C GLU A 282 6.73 2.56 -13.19
N ASN A 283 5.70 3.23 -13.71
CA ASN A 283 4.89 4.16 -12.92
C ASN A 283 4.03 3.41 -11.89
N ALA A 284 3.52 2.22 -12.25
CA ALA A 284 2.77 1.38 -11.33
C ALA A 284 3.62 0.85 -10.17
N GLU A 285 4.82 0.35 -10.47
CA GLU A 285 5.82 -0.05 -9.47
C GLU A 285 6.16 1.10 -8.54
N THR A 286 6.46 2.27 -9.12
CA THR A 286 6.79 3.49 -8.39
C THR A 286 5.65 3.89 -7.46
N TYR A 287 4.41 3.95 -7.98
CA TYR A 287 3.25 4.38 -7.22
C TYR A 287 3.01 3.45 -6.03
N ASN A 288 2.88 2.15 -6.27
CA ASN A 288 2.58 1.17 -5.22
C ASN A 288 3.72 1.05 -4.20
N SER A 289 4.99 1.10 -4.64
CA SER A 289 6.13 1.09 -3.73
C SER A 289 6.19 2.32 -2.82
N ASN A 290 5.92 3.50 -3.38
CA ASN A 290 5.93 4.74 -2.59
C ASN A 290 4.69 4.86 -1.70
N LEU A 291 3.54 4.37 -2.15
CA LEU A 291 2.31 4.28 -1.35
C LEU A 291 2.56 3.43 -0.11
N MET A 292 3.16 2.25 -0.26
CA MET A 292 3.50 1.41 0.89
C MET A 292 4.38 2.16 1.88
N ARG A 293 5.49 2.75 1.41
CA ARG A 293 6.38 3.57 2.26
C ARG A 293 5.64 4.71 2.95
N ARG A 294 4.70 5.35 2.25
CA ARG A 294 3.89 6.44 2.81
C ARG A 294 2.98 5.94 3.94
N VAL A 295 2.38 4.77 3.78
CA VAL A 295 1.51 4.15 4.78
C VAL A 295 2.33 3.64 5.98
N SER A 296 3.48 3.00 5.76
CA SER A 296 4.37 2.50 6.83
C SER A 296 4.92 3.60 7.74
N ASN A 297 4.86 4.88 7.33
CA ASN A 297 5.19 6.01 8.20
C ASN A 297 4.20 6.20 9.36
N ASP A 298 3.10 5.43 9.39
CA ASP A 298 2.11 5.39 10.46
C ASP A 298 1.56 6.77 10.84
N SER A 299 1.37 7.61 9.82
CA SER A 299 0.90 8.99 9.95
C SER A 299 -0.21 9.29 8.98
N GLY A 300 -1.07 10.23 9.36
CA GLY A 300 -2.16 10.69 8.51
C GLY A 300 -1.73 11.78 7.53
N PRO A 301 -2.68 12.29 6.71
CA PRO A 301 -2.42 13.43 5.83
C PRO A 301 -2.15 14.70 6.66
N PRO A 302 -1.67 15.80 6.04
CA PRO A 302 -1.31 17.04 6.76
C PRO A 302 -2.36 17.57 7.74
N SER A 303 -3.66 17.46 7.44
CA SER A 303 -4.72 17.90 8.36
C SER A 303 -4.98 16.94 9.53
N GLN A 304 -4.58 15.67 9.43
CA GLN A 304 -4.79 14.61 10.42
C GLN A 304 -3.49 13.82 10.74
N PRO A 305 -2.37 14.46 11.12
CA PRO A 305 -1.07 13.80 11.17
C PRO A 305 -0.99 12.61 12.15
N THR A 306 -1.88 12.55 13.13
CA THR A 306 -1.92 11.49 14.16
C THR A 306 -2.88 10.35 13.85
N ILE A 307 -3.56 10.35 12.69
CA ILE A 307 -4.52 9.31 12.29
C ILE A 307 -3.95 8.57 11.09
N PRO A 308 -3.38 7.36 11.26
CA PRO A 308 -2.76 6.64 10.15
C PRO A 308 -3.77 6.25 9.06
N ILE A 309 -3.30 6.17 7.81
CA ILE A 309 -4.13 5.89 6.63
C ILE A 309 -4.02 4.41 6.25
N ASN A 310 -4.89 3.59 6.82
CA ASN A 310 -5.04 2.20 6.39
C ASN A 310 -5.50 2.16 4.93
N THR A 311 -4.82 1.37 4.10
CA THR A 311 -4.97 1.45 2.65
C THR A 311 -5.02 0.08 2.01
N TYR A 312 -5.87 -0.10 0.99
CA TYR A 312 -5.92 -1.30 0.17
C TYR A 312 -5.49 -0.99 -1.26
N ILE A 313 -4.45 -1.67 -1.73
CA ILE A 313 -3.99 -1.58 -3.12
C ILE A 313 -5.06 -2.21 -4.02
N TYR A 314 -5.41 -1.51 -5.08
CA TYR A 314 -6.21 -2.02 -6.20
C TYR A 314 -5.25 -2.32 -7.35
N GLU A 315 -4.93 -3.59 -7.63
CA GLU A 315 -5.45 -4.82 -7.00
C GLU A 315 -4.49 -6.01 -7.13
N LEU A 316 -4.88 -7.22 -6.67
CA LEU A 316 -4.02 -8.41 -6.69
C LEU A 316 -3.72 -8.91 -8.11
N PHE A 317 -4.72 -8.99 -8.98
CA PHE A 317 -4.57 -9.57 -10.33
C PHE A 317 -5.05 -8.62 -11.42
N ASN A 318 -4.47 -8.74 -12.62
CA ASN A 318 -5.05 -8.10 -13.80
C ASN A 318 -6.41 -8.72 -14.16
N GLU A 319 -7.44 -7.89 -14.28
CA GLU A 319 -8.83 -8.29 -14.57
C GLU A 319 -9.17 -8.13 -16.07
N ASP A 320 -8.99 -9.19 -16.86
CA ASP A 320 -9.14 -9.16 -18.33
C ASP A 320 -10.58 -8.96 -18.82
N LYS A 321 -11.59 -9.15 -17.97
CA LYS A 321 -13.00 -8.93 -18.31
C LYS A 321 -13.48 -7.51 -18.02
N ARG A 322 -12.66 -6.65 -17.41
CA ARG A 322 -13.05 -5.27 -17.10
C ARG A 322 -13.43 -4.49 -18.37
N PRO A 323 -14.57 -3.80 -18.37
CA PRO A 323 -14.96 -2.91 -19.44
C PRO A 323 -14.17 -1.58 -19.35
N GLY A 324 -14.15 -0.83 -20.45
CA GLY A 324 -13.54 0.51 -20.49
C GLY A 324 -12.19 0.56 -21.23
N PRO A 325 -11.36 1.56 -20.91
CA PRO A 325 -10.02 1.71 -21.48
C PRO A 325 -9.12 0.49 -21.25
N VAL A 326 -7.98 0.45 -21.94
CA VAL A 326 -7.03 -0.68 -21.83
C VAL A 326 -6.45 -0.75 -20.41
N SER A 327 -6.24 0.41 -19.76
CA SER A 327 -5.77 0.48 -18.37
C SER A 327 -6.63 -0.29 -17.38
N GLU A 328 -7.96 -0.33 -17.57
CA GLU A 328 -8.91 -1.01 -16.67
C GLU A 328 -8.63 -2.50 -16.50
N ARG A 329 -7.88 -3.12 -17.40
CA ARG A 329 -7.51 -4.54 -17.34
C ARG A 329 -6.12 -4.79 -16.74
N ASN A 330 -5.42 -3.74 -16.30
CA ASN A 330 -3.98 -3.79 -16.02
C ASN A 330 -3.59 -3.14 -14.67
N TRP A 331 -4.47 -3.18 -13.67
CA TRP A 331 -4.24 -2.64 -12.32
C TRP A 331 -3.56 -3.62 -11.36
N GLY A 332 -3.47 -4.90 -11.73
CA GLY A 332 -2.92 -5.96 -10.91
C GLY A 332 -1.44 -5.81 -10.60
N VAL A 333 -1.04 -6.17 -9.38
CA VAL A 333 0.37 -6.37 -9.01
C VAL A 333 0.91 -7.72 -9.51
N LEU A 334 0.04 -8.72 -9.69
CA LEU A 334 0.38 -10.05 -10.22
C LEU A 334 -0.43 -10.39 -11.47
N PHE A 335 0.13 -11.26 -12.30
CA PHE A 335 -0.64 -12.03 -13.26
C PHE A 335 -1.33 -13.21 -12.57
N THR A 336 -2.38 -13.76 -13.19
CA THR A 336 -3.11 -14.92 -12.66
C THR A 336 -2.27 -16.18 -12.54
N ASN A 337 -1.13 -16.27 -13.23
CA ASN A 337 -0.16 -17.36 -13.05
C ASN A 337 0.71 -17.22 -11.78
N GLY A 338 0.49 -16.16 -10.98
CA GLY A 338 1.25 -15.85 -9.76
C GLY A 338 2.57 -15.11 -9.99
N THR A 339 2.94 -14.82 -11.24
CA THR A 339 4.13 -14.00 -11.54
C THR A 339 3.85 -12.51 -11.36
N ALA A 340 4.85 -11.75 -10.92
CA ALA A 340 4.71 -10.33 -10.70
C ALA A 340 4.64 -9.55 -12.02
N VAL A 341 3.76 -8.55 -12.08
CA VAL A 341 3.70 -7.60 -13.21
C VAL A 341 4.89 -6.64 -13.16
N TYR A 342 5.29 -6.27 -11.94
CA TYR A 342 6.45 -5.43 -11.60
C TYR A 342 6.95 -5.80 -10.19
N ASP A 343 8.18 -5.42 -9.85
CA ASP A 343 8.80 -5.81 -8.58
C ASP A 343 8.26 -4.97 -7.42
N VAL A 344 7.28 -5.49 -6.69
CA VAL A 344 6.72 -4.85 -5.49
C VAL A 344 6.77 -5.84 -4.33
N SER A 345 7.68 -5.60 -3.40
CA SER A 345 7.72 -6.32 -2.13
C SER A 345 6.65 -5.76 -1.19
N LEU A 346 5.53 -6.48 -1.04
CA LEU A 346 4.38 -6.06 -0.21
C LEU A 346 4.61 -6.23 1.31
N SER A 347 5.85 -6.50 1.74
CA SER A 347 6.19 -6.74 3.15
C SER A 347 6.49 -5.44 3.90
N ASP A 348 5.66 -5.11 4.89
CA ASP A 348 5.96 -4.11 5.93
C ASP A 348 7.00 -4.69 6.93
N SER A 349 8.28 -4.38 6.75
CA SER A 349 9.27 -4.21 7.82
C SER A 349 10.69 -4.02 7.26
N ASP A 350 11.29 -2.87 7.63
CA ASP A 350 12.72 -2.69 7.87
C ASP A 350 13.73 -3.44 6.98
N SER A 351 13.80 -3.08 5.69
CA SER A 351 15.07 -3.23 4.92
C SER A 351 15.22 -2.34 3.69
N LEU A 352 14.54 -1.19 3.61
CA LEU A 352 14.76 -0.23 2.50
C LEU A 352 15.56 1.01 2.92
N GLY A 353 16.41 0.85 3.94
CA GLY A 353 17.61 1.67 4.10
C GLY A 353 18.72 1.11 3.23
N ALA A 354 18.93 1.70 2.05
CA ALA A 354 20.15 1.59 1.25
C ALA A 354 20.75 0.17 1.11
N ASN A 355 20.05 -0.73 0.42
CA ASN A 355 20.68 -1.73 -0.43
C ASN A 355 19.62 -2.32 -1.36
N SER A 356 19.55 -1.77 -2.58
CA SER A 356 18.98 -2.51 -3.71
C SER A 356 19.67 -3.88 -3.70
N SER A 357 18.91 -4.97 -3.64
CA SER A 357 19.39 -6.28 -4.06
C SER A 357 19.78 -6.13 -5.54
N THR A 358 21.03 -5.76 -5.78
CA THR A 358 21.54 -5.49 -7.12
C THR A 358 21.54 -6.81 -7.88
N ALA A 359 20.49 -7.04 -8.67
CA ALA A 359 20.46 -8.16 -9.59
C ALA A 359 21.56 -7.94 -10.64
N PHE A 360 22.46 -8.91 -10.78
CA PHE A 360 23.51 -8.93 -11.79
C PHE A 360 23.04 -9.70 -13.01
N CYS A 361 23.38 -9.20 -14.19
CA CYS A 361 23.13 -9.92 -15.44
C CYS A 361 24.35 -10.75 -15.84
N ILE A 362 24.23 -12.08 -15.80
CA ILE A 362 25.34 -13.00 -16.12
C ILE A 362 25.01 -13.89 -17.31
N ALA A 363 26.04 -14.42 -17.98
CA ALA A 363 25.85 -15.40 -19.03
C ALA A 363 25.37 -16.74 -18.45
N ARG A 364 24.32 -17.32 -19.05
CA ARG A 364 23.71 -18.57 -18.61
C ARG A 364 24.72 -19.73 -18.71
N PRO A 365 24.87 -20.56 -17.67
CA PRO A 365 25.68 -21.78 -17.73
C PRO A 365 25.20 -22.71 -18.85
N GLY A 366 26.10 -23.10 -19.75
CA GLY A 366 25.78 -23.99 -20.87
C GLY A 366 25.15 -23.31 -22.09
N ALA A 367 25.12 -21.97 -22.16
CA ALA A 367 24.75 -21.27 -23.38
C ALA A 367 25.77 -21.56 -24.51
N ASP A 368 25.28 -21.60 -25.75
CA ASP A 368 26.10 -21.84 -26.93
C ASP A 368 27.19 -20.77 -27.10
N GLU A 369 28.44 -21.21 -27.32
CA GLU A 369 29.60 -20.33 -27.34
C GLU A 369 29.56 -19.33 -28.51
N SER A 370 28.98 -19.71 -29.65
CA SER A 370 28.83 -18.81 -30.79
C SER A 370 27.80 -17.71 -30.50
N SER A 371 26.67 -18.08 -29.90
CA SER A 371 25.61 -17.15 -29.49
C SER A 371 26.08 -16.19 -28.39
N LEU A 372 26.87 -16.68 -27.43
CA LEU A 372 27.50 -15.85 -26.40
C LEU A 372 28.48 -14.84 -27.00
N ARG A 373 29.24 -15.25 -28.02
CA ARG A 373 30.20 -14.36 -28.69
C ARG A 373 29.49 -13.24 -29.46
N ASP A 374 28.36 -13.55 -30.10
CA ASP A 374 27.53 -12.55 -30.77
C ASP A 374 26.92 -11.56 -29.77
N GLY A 375 26.37 -12.07 -28.66
CA GLY A 375 25.86 -11.21 -27.60
C GLY A 375 26.96 -10.35 -26.96
N LEU A 376 28.17 -10.89 -26.75
CA LEU A 376 29.32 -10.14 -26.22
C LEU A 376 29.76 -9.03 -27.19
N ASN A 377 29.86 -9.33 -28.48
CA ASN A 377 30.19 -8.35 -29.51
C ASN A 377 29.15 -7.23 -29.58
N TRP A 378 27.86 -7.58 -29.44
CA TRP A 378 26.79 -6.61 -29.38
C TRP A 378 26.88 -5.72 -28.14
N ALA A 379 27.08 -6.31 -26.96
CA ALA A 379 27.19 -5.59 -25.70
C ALA A 379 28.34 -4.56 -25.74
N CYS A 380 29.52 -4.97 -26.21
CA CYS A 380 30.69 -4.09 -26.30
C CYS A 380 30.63 -3.09 -27.47
N GLY A 381 29.82 -3.37 -28.50
CA GLY A 381 29.63 -2.51 -29.66
C GLY A 381 28.38 -1.66 -29.54
N PRO A 382 27.27 -1.99 -30.23
CA PRO A 382 26.00 -1.26 -30.17
C PRO A 382 25.46 -1.00 -28.76
N GLY A 383 25.64 -1.94 -27.83
CA GLY A 383 25.20 -1.82 -26.44
C GLY A 383 26.02 -0.83 -25.60
N GLN A 384 27.20 -0.42 -26.07
CA GLN A 384 28.09 0.53 -25.38
C GLN A 384 28.49 0.12 -23.94
N ALA A 385 28.55 -1.20 -23.68
CA ALA A 385 29.12 -1.72 -22.44
C ALA A 385 30.63 -1.41 -22.35
N ASN A 386 31.12 -1.17 -21.14
CA ASN A 386 32.55 -0.96 -20.88
C ASN A 386 33.29 -2.30 -20.88
N CYS A 387 33.82 -2.66 -22.04
CA CYS A 387 34.58 -3.90 -22.22
C CYS A 387 36.11 -3.72 -22.09
N ALA A 388 36.59 -2.58 -21.56
CA ALA A 388 38.01 -2.40 -21.27
C ALA A 388 38.52 -3.39 -20.19
N PRO A 389 37.79 -3.66 -19.09
CA PRO A 389 38.27 -4.53 -18.01
C PRO A 389 38.44 -6.02 -18.39
N ILE A 390 37.85 -6.46 -19.50
CA ILE A 390 37.95 -7.82 -20.03
C ILE A 390 39.05 -8.00 -21.08
N GLN A 391 39.87 -6.97 -21.35
CA GLN A 391 40.98 -7.07 -22.32
C GLN A 391 42.21 -7.75 -21.71
N LYS A 392 43.11 -8.28 -22.54
CA LYS A 392 44.32 -8.99 -22.08
C LYS A 392 45.14 -8.13 -21.11
N GLY A 393 45.38 -8.65 -19.91
CA GLY A 393 46.12 -7.98 -18.84
C GLY A 393 45.27 -7.11 -17.90
N GLN A 394 43.94 -7.08 -18.09
CA GLN A 394 43.01 -6.32 -17.24
C GLN A 394 42.34 -7.20 -16.17
N PRO A 395 41.75 -6.59 -15.11
CA PRO A 395 41.28 -7.30 -13.93
C PRO A 395 40.24 -8.41 -14.20
N CYS A 396 39.42 -8.28 -15.23
CA CYS A 396 38.34 -9.21 -15.58
C CYS A 396 38.67 -10.11 -16.78
N TYR A 397 39.95 -10.21 -17.17
CA TYR A 397 40.36 -11.06 -18.29
C TYR A 397 40.37 -12.56 -17.95
N SER A 398 40.69 -12.91 -16.70
CA SER A 398 40.80 -14.31 -16.26
C SER A 398 39.62 -14.68 -15.36
N PRO A 399 38.87 -15.76 -15.62
CA PRO A 399 39.14 -16.83 -16.58
C PRO A 399 38.92 -16.38 -18.03
N ASN A 400 39.87 -16.73 -18.91
CA ASN A 400 39.82 -16.36 -20.34
C ASN A 400 38.85 -17.29 -21.10
N THR A 401 37.55 -17.07 -20.89
CA THR A 401 36.45 -17.82 -21.50
C THR A 401 35.39 -16.82 -21.98
N VAL A 402 34.71 -17.12 -23.08
CA VAL A 402 33.64 -16.26 -23.63
C VAL A 402 32.54 -16.01 -22.60
N GLN A 403 32.18 -17.02 -21.80
CA GLN A 403 31.13 -16.89 -20.77
C GLN A 403 31.46 -15.86 -19.68
N ASN A 404 32.71 -15.83 -19.20
CA ASN A 404 33.14 -14.87 -18.17
C ASN A 404 33.20 -13.44 -18.72
N HIS A 405 33.71 -13.28 -19.95
CA HIS A 405 33.75 -11.98 -20.61
C HIS A 405 32.35 -11.47 -20.94
N ALA A 406 31.46 -12.34 -21.43
CA ALA A 406 30.05 -12.06 -21.68
C ALA A 406 29.33 -11.64 -20.40
N SER A 407 29.52 -12.37 -19.29
CA SER A 407 28.90 -12.02 -18.01
C SER A 407 29.26 -10.61 -17.56
N TYR A 408 30.53 -10.21 -17.70
CA TYR A 408 30.96 -8.86 -17.35
C TYR A 408 30.32 -7.79 -18.24
N ALA A 409 30.35 -7.99 -19.56
CA ALA A 409 29.79 -7.04 -20.52
C ALA A 409 28.26 -6.93 -20.40
N TYR A 410 27.57 -8.07 -20.17
CA TYR A 410 26.13 -8.12 -19.99
C TYR A 410 25.71 -7.38 -18.73
N ASN A 411 26.44 -7.57 -17.63
CA ASN A 411 26.16 -6.83 -16.41
C ASN A 411 26.42 -5.33 -16.57
N ASP A 412 27.53 -4.91 -17.18
CA ASP A 412 27.79 -3.48 -17.38
C ASP A 412 26.73 -2.80 -18.25
N TYR A 413 26.33 -3.43 -19.36
CA TYR A 413 25.20 -2.98 -20.18
C TYR A 413 23.91 -2.91 -19.36
N TYR A 414 23.56 -4.00 -18.69
CA TYR A 414 22.33 -4.13 -17.92
C TYR A 414 22.27 -3.07 -16.82
N GLN A 415 23.34 -2.84 -16.06
CA GLN A 415 23.35 -1.83 -15.01
C GLN A 415 23.18 -0.40 -15.55
N LYS A 416 23.68 -0.11 -16.75
CA LYS A 416 23.54 1.21 -17.39
C LYS A 416 22.18 1.43 -18.03
N MET A 417 21.63 0.39 -18.64
CA MET A 417 20.46 0.50 -19.51
C MET A 417 19.18 -0.01 -18.86
N ARG A 418 19.23 -0.71 -17.71
CA ARG A 418 18.03 -1.23 -17.02
C ARG A 418 17.04 -0.14 -16.63
N SER A 419 17.52 1.06 -16.29
CA SER A 419 16.67 2.24 -16.02
C SER A 419 16.06 2.86 -17.28
N SER A 420 16.39 2.35 -18.47
CA SER A 420 15.89 2.81 -19.77
C SER A 420 15.33 1.65 -20.61
N GLY A 421 14.94 0.55 -19.95
CA GLY A 421 14.31 -0.62 -20.60
C GLY A 421 15.27 -1.69 -21.14
N GLY A 422 16.56 -1.61 -20.86
CA GLY A 422 17.53 -2.64 -21.21
C GLY A 422 17.31 -3.93 -20.43
N THR A 423 17.13 -5.06 -21.13
CA THR A 423 16.83 -6.36 -20.51
C THR A 423 18.07 -7.24 -20.39
N CYS A 424 18.05 -8.15 -19.41
CA CYS A 424 19.06 -9.20 -19.26
C CYS A 424 18.64 -10.48 -20.02
N ASP A 425 18.61 -10.41 -21.35
CA ASP A 425 18.25 -11.56 -22.19
C ASP A 425 19.36 -11.95 -23.16
N PHE A 426 19.91 -10.99 -23.92
CA PHE A 426 20.96 -11.21 -24.93
C PHE A 426 20.65 -12.42 -25.84
N SER A 427 19.42 -12.45 -26.37
CA SER A 427 18.90 -13.55 -27.20
C SER A 427 18.87 -14.89 -26.45
N GLY A 428 18.45 -14.88 -25.19
CA GLY A 428 18.34 -16.05 -24.31
C GLY A 428 19.67 -16.56 -23.72
N THR A 429 20.78 -15.85 -23.93
CA THR A 429 22.11 -16.27 -23.44
C THR A 429 22.45 -15.72 -22.06
N ALA A 430 21.63 -14.82 -21.50
CA ALA A 430 21.83 -14.23 -20.18
C ALA A 430 20.74 -14.62 -19.17
N THR A 431 21.03 -14.41 -17.89
CA THR A 431 20.08 -14.58 -16.79
C THR A 431 20.44 -13.67 -15.62
N LEU A 432 19.44 -13.29 -14.83
CA LEU A 432 19.63 -12.50 -13.63
C LEU A 432 20.04 -13.38 -12.45
N THR A 433 20.96 -12.87 -11.63
CA THR A 433 21.36 -13.50 -10.37
C THR A 433 21.47 -12.46 -9.27
N THR A 434 21.15 -12.84 -8.05
CA THR A 434 21.38 -12.03 -6.84
C THR A 434 22.74 -12.32 -6.20
N ALA A 435 23.46 -13.33 -6.70
CA ALA A 435 24.82 -13.63 -6.26
C ALA A 435 25.81 -12.71 -6.99
N ASP A 436 26.60 -11.95 -6.23
CA ASP A 436 27.65 -11.07 -6.78
C ASP A 436 28.70 -11.91 -7.55
N PRO A 437 28.80 -11.76 -8.88
CA PRO A 437 29.74 -12.52 -9.71
C PRO A 437 31.18 -11.96 -9.67
N SER A 438 31.45 -10.94 -8.85
CA SER A 438 32.77 -10.36 -8.69
C SER A 438 33.77 -11.34 -8.06
N TYR A 439 35.01 -11.34 -8.52
CA TYR A 439 36.07 -12.19 -7.99
C TYR A 439 37.45 -11.50 -8.11
N GLY A 440 38.36 -11.78 -7.16
CA GLY A 440 39.71 -11.21 -7.18
C GLY A 440 39.69 -9.67 -7.26
N SER A 441 40.35 -9.11 -8.28
CA SER A 441 40.32 -7.68 -8.63
C SER A 441 39.26 -7.32 -9.68
N CYS A 442 38.54 -8.30 -10.24
CA CYS A 442 37.40 -8.07 -11.11
C CYS A 442 36.16 -7.70 -10.28
N ARG A 443 35.63 -6.50 -10.49
CA ARG A 443 34.45 -5.99 -9.79
C ARG A 443 33.36 -5.64 -10.80
N PHE A 444 32.18 -6.21 -10.62
CA PHE A 444 31.00 -5.95 -11.41
C PHE A 444 30.29 -4.72 -10.87
N ILE A 445 29.74 -3.90 -11.78
CA ILE A 445 28.90 -2.75 -11.40
C ILE A 445 27.70 -3.27 -10.60
N GLY A 446 27.43 -2.65 -9.45
CA GLY A 446 26.39 -3.09 -8.51
C GLY A 446 26.91 -3.93 -7.34
N SER A 447 28.18 -4.32 -7.33
CA SER A 447 28.82 -4.96 -6.15
C SER A 447 28.98 -3.93 -5.02
N GLY A 448 28.47 -4.25 -3.83
CA GLY A 448 28.34 -3.36 -2.66
C GLY A 448 29.66 -2.93 -1.99
N ASN A 449 30.77 -2.89 -2.71
CA ASN A 449 32.04 -2.40 -2.18
C ASN A 449 32.95 -1.82 -3.28
N SER A 450 32.60 -0.62 -3.77
CA SER A 450 33.59 0.24 -4.44
C SER A 450 33.24 1.71 -4.34
N SER A 451 33.95 2.40 -3.44
CA SER A 451 34.24 3.82 -3.49
C SER A 451 34.83 4.21 -4.85
N MET A 452 34.09 4.95 -5.69
CA MET A 452 34.68 5.66 -6.81
C MET A 452 35.31 6.96 -6.32
N GLY A 453 36.62 6.90 -6.05
CA GLY A 453 37.47 8.07 -6.06
C GLY A 453 37.67 8.56 -7.50
N GLY A 454 36.92 9.60 -7.88
CA GLY A 454 37.24 10.47 -9.00
C GLY A 454 37.83 11.77 -8.47
N LEU A 455 39.10 12.03 -8.78
CA LEU A 455 39.81 13.26 -8.43
C LEU A 455 39.11 14.49 -9.06
N PHE A 456 38.71 15.44 -8.22
CA PHE A 456 38.61 16.86 -8.56
C PHE A 456 39.40 17.67 -7.52
N PRO A 457 40.17 18.70 -7.93
CA PRO A 457 41.05 19.44 -7.02
C PRO A 457 40.27 20.27 -5.99
N PRO A 458 40.81 20.50 -4.77
CA PRO A 458 40.03 21.04 -3.66
C PRO A 458 39.78 22.54 -3.82
N ALA A 459 38.51 22.93 -3.68
CA ALA A 459 38.14 24.32 -3.36
C ALA A 459 38.27 24.54 -1.83
N ALA A 460 38.78 25.71 -1.48
CA ALA A 460 39.20 26.11 -0.14
C ALA A 460 38.07 26.08 0.92
N LEU A 461 38.44 25.68 2.14
CA LEU A 461 37.59 25.65 3.33
C LEU A 461 37.29 27.07 3.86
N GLY A 462 36.01 27.41 3.99
CA GLY A 462 35.51 28.51 4.83
C GLY A 462 35.15 28.02 6.25
N PRO A 463 35.05 28.90 7.26
CA PRO A 463 35.02 28.52 8.67
C PRO A 463 33.68 27.91 9.12
N ILE A 464 33.78 26.95 10.03
CA ILE A 464 32.68 26.23 10.70
C ILE A 464 32.11 27.10 11.83
N GLY A 465 30.80 27.36 11.81
CA GLY A 465 30.04 27.89 12.96
C GLY A 465 29.42 26.77 13.81
N PRO A 466 29.13 27.00 15.10
CA PRO A 466 28.82 25.92 16.04
C PRO A 466 27.42 25.35 15.88
N SER A 467 27.33 24.03 16.02
CA SER A 467 26.10 23.24 16.10
C SER A 467 25.27 23.57 17.34
N SER A 468 24.04 24.04 17.16
CA SER A 468 23.01 24.05 18.19
C SER A 468 22.23 22.74 18.14
N GLY A 469 22.46 21.89 19.15
CA GLY A 469 21.62 20.72 19.40
C GLY A 469 20.26 21.15 19.93
N SER A 470 19.19 20.72 19.25
CA SER A 470 17.83 20.77 19.79
C SER A 470 17.35 19.33 19.95
N SER A 471 17.50 18.82 21.18
CA SER A 471 16.92 17.55 21.61
C SER A 471 15.41 17.71 21.72
N THR A 472 14.66 17.07 20.83
CA THR A 472 13.20 16.96 20.96
C THR A 472 12.89 15.78 21.88
N THR A 473 12.74 16.08 23.17
CA THR A 473 12.37 15.11 24.20
C THR A 473 10.91 14.71 24.01
N VAL A 474 10.66 13.47 23.59
CA VAL A 474 9.34 12.84 23.63
C VAL A 474 9.01 12.56 25.10
N VAL A 475 8.44 13.54 25.79
CA VAL A 475 7.84 13.39 27.11
C VAL A 475 6.33 13.38 26.93
N LEU A 476 5.73 12.23 26.63
CA LEU A 476 4.29 12.01 26.74
C LEU A 476 3.98 10.50 26.73
N CYS A 477 4.20 9.82 27.87
CA CYS A 477 3.37 8.70 28.34
C CYS A 477 3.77 8.15 29.71
N PHE A 478 5.02 8.31 30.14
CA PHE A 478 5.46 7.76 31.43
C PHE A 478 4.92 8.53 32.66
N GLY A 479 4.70 9.85 32.54
CA GLY A 479 4.26 10.67 33.68
C GLY A 479 2.87 10.34 34.22
N ARG A 480 1.94 9.89 33.36
CA ARG A 480 0.57 9.55 33.79
C ARG A 480 0.49 8.17 34.46
N ILE A 481 1.31 7.23 34.02
CA ILE A 481 1.37 5.89 34.62
C ILE A 481 2.01 5.94 36.01
N VAL A 482 3.10 6.71 36.16
CA VAL A 482 3.76 6.89 37.47
C VAL A 482 2.85 7.64 38.45
N ALA A 483 2.09 8.63 37.99
CA ALA A 483 1.15 9.36 38.84
C ALA A 483 -0.01 8.46 39.34
N VAL A 484 -0.54 7.57 38.50
CA VAL A 484 -1.62 6.64 38.89
C VAL A 484 -1.10 5.57 39.86
N VAL A 485 0.10 5.04 39.63
CA VAL A 485 0.75 4.09 40.55
C VAL A 485 1.08 4.75 41.89
N ALA A 486 1.58 5.98 41.89
CA ALA A 486 1.85 6.72 43.12
C ALA A 486 0.57 7.05 43.91
N LEU A 487 -0.52 7.42 43.23
CA LEU A 487 -1.81 7.67 43.88
C LEU A 487 -2.38 6.41 44.55
N LEU A 488 -2.26 5.26 43.88
CA LEU A 488 -2.72 3.96 44.39
C LEU A 488 -1.89 3.50 45.60
N VAL A 489 -0.56 3.67 45.56
CA VAL A 489 0.33 3.36 46.70
C VAL A 489 0.06 4.27 47.90
N LEU A 490 -0.25 5.55 47.66
CA LEU A 490 -0.58 6.50 48.73
C LEU A 490 -1.96 6.20 49.37
N LEU A 491 -2.94 5.77 48.58
CA LEU A 491 -4.25 5.34 49.07
C LEU A 491 -4.15 4.04 49.91
N ASP A 492 -3.28 3.10 49.52
CA ASP A 492 -3.05 1.84 50.25
C ASP A 492 -2.34 2.06 51.60
N LEU A 493 -1.42 3.02 51.67
CA LEU A 493 -0.75 3.42 52.91
C LEU A 493 -1.71 4.12 53.89
N ASN A 494 -2.69 4.86 53.38
CA ASN A 494 -3.68 5.56 54.21
C ASN A 494 -4.72 4.61 54.81
N LEU A 495 -5.10 3.54 54.08
CA LEU A 495 -6.01 2.50 54.56
C LEU A 495 -5.39 1.61 55.66
N ARG A 496 -4.07 1.44 55.66
CA ARG A 496 -3.34 0.69 56.70
C ARG A 496 -3.09 1.47 57.99
N ASN A 497 -3.30 2.79 57.99
CA ASN A 497 -3.17 3.64 59.18
C ASN A 497 -4.52 3.94 59.86
N ILE A 498 -5.63 3.44 59.31
CA ILE A 498 -7.01 3.68 59.82
C ILE A 498 -7.67 2.37 60.32
N LEU A 499 -7.00 1.23 60.16
CA LEU A 499 -7.35 -0.05 60.80
C LEU A 499 -6.26 -0.39 61.83
#